data_AF-A0A8S1YDS5-F1
#
_entry.id   AF-A0A8S1YDS5-F1
#
_cell.length_a   1.000
_cell.length_b   1.000
_cell.length_c   1.000
_cell.angle_alpha   90.00
_cell.angle_beta   90.00
_cell.angle_gamma   90.00
#
_symmetry.space_group_name_H-M   'P 1'
#
loop_
_entity.id
_entity.type
_entity.pdbx_description
1 polymer ?
#
loop_
_entity_poly.entity_id
_entity_poly.type
_entity_poly.pdbx_seq_one_letter_code
_entity_poly.pdbx_strand_id
1 'polypeptide(L)'
;MLSFQLHYQLQFGDAIYISGDSDYLGNWSPLQARRMKWNQGHLWTIDIPIHNFQYKYFVSSFNDPNSGEWEFGPNRLMRTTEPSRIVDVWNHRKVMFQCYNPRQYPMFISGSSLDLGQNAKRVTMKQKQDISYKKILANVIEDKVIHYQFHAKTKKHYSSSILTLHLDTTISQNHNLDFSYKNYILAFCPGMEKIKRSIYQLDNHICYGYVPCDQNDFNLLRDANLRTIIEFSNQAEQASHSIKFGEFNYFTLNFRSNMKGTYISNLSPLIKLLITKYHVIYICNNSLSHLRKYLQAYQNLSISK
;
A
#
# COMPACT_ATOMS: atom_id res chain seq x y z
N MET A 1 2.80 -0.82 22.49
CA MET A 1 1.40 -1.15 22.14
C MET A 1 0.91 -0.18 21.07
N LEU A 2 -0.12 -0.57 20.33
CA LEU A 2 -0.87 0.24 19.38
C LEU A 2 -2.19 0.64 20.02
N SER A 3 -2.45 1.93 20.15
CA SER A 3 -3.65 2.51 20.74
C SER A 3 -4.64 2.87 19.65
N PHE A 4 -5.70 2.08 19.53
CA PHE A 4 -6.77 2.31 18.58
C PHE A 4 -7.83 3.22 19.19
N GLN A 5 -8.37 4.10 18.35
CA GLN A 5 -9.39 5.08 18.71
C GLN A 5 -10.44 5.15 17.62
N LEU A 6 -11.70 5.10 18.02
CA LEU A 6 -12.85 5.17 17.13
C LEU A 6 -13.92 6.03 17.80
N HIS A 7 -14.35 7.10 17.14
CA HIS A 7 -15.51 7.87 17.60
C HIS A 7 -16.77 7.32 16.92
N TYR A 8 -17.69 6.79 17.71
CA TYR A 8 -18.95 6.27 17.20
C TYR A 8 -19.98 6.18 18.33
N GLN A 9 -21.14 6.80 18.11
CA GLN A 9 -22.22 6.82 19.11
C GLN A 9 -23.03 5.54 19.03
N LEU A 10 -23.19 4.86 20.17
CA LEU A 10 -24.02 3.68 20.34
C LEU A 10 -25.13 3.94 21.37
N GLN A 11 -26.16 3.11 21.33
CA GLN A 11 -27.16 3.05 22.39
C GLN A 11 -26.57 2.45 23.66
N PHE A 12 -27.18 2.77 24.80
CA PHE A 12 -26.80 2.13 26.06
C PHE A 12 -27.08 0.63 26.00
N GLY A 13 -26.11 -0.17 26.46
CA GLY A 13 -26.18 -1.65 26.40
C GLY A 13 -25.39 -2.26 25.24
N ASP A 14 -24.99 -1.47 24.24
CA ASP A 14 -24.15 -1.92 23.14
C ASP A 14 -22.68 -1.54 23.34
N ALA A 15 -21.78 -2.29 22.68
CA ALA A 15 -20.35 -2.03 22.69
C ALA A 15 -19.73 -2.25 21.31
N ILE A 16 -18.58 -1.59 21.09
CA ILE A 16 -17.74 -1.85 19.92
C ILE A 16 -16.73 -2.92 20.26
N TYR A 17 -16.59 -3.87 19.35
CA TYR A 17 -15.59 -4.92 19.38
C TYR A 17 -14.67 -4.80 18.17
N ILE A 18 -13.43 -5.23 18.35
CA ILE A 18 -12.45 -5.39 17.27
C ILE A 18 -12.07 -6.86 17.18
N SER A 19 -12.12 -7.39 15.97
CA SER A 19 -11.65 -8.75 15.65
C SER A 19 -10.84 -8.72 14.37
N GLY A 20 -10.12 -9.80 14.09
CA GLY A 20 -9.10 -9.84 13.04
C GLY A 20 -8.50 -11.21 12.84
N ASP A 21 -7.54 -11.30 11.92
CA ASP A 21 -6.88 -12.54 11.47
C ASP A 21 -5.79 -13.07 12.41
N SER A 22 -5.69 -12.52 13.62
CA SER A 22 -4.69 -12.93 14.61
C SER A 22 -5.35 -13.57 15.81
N ASP A 23 -4.64 -14.49 16.46
CA ASP A 23 -5.07 -15.14 17.71
C ASP A 23 -5.45 -14.11 18.78
N TYR A 24 -4.69 -13.01 18.86
CA TYR A 24 -4.99 -11.95 19.82
C TYR A 24 -6.36 -11.28 19.57
N LEU A 25 -6.79 -11.21 18.31
CA LEU A 25 -8.07 -10.64 17.88
C LEU A 25 -9.17 -11.69 17.66
N GLY A 26 -8.89 -12.95 17.99
CA GLY A 26 -9.88 -14.01 17.98
C GLY A 26 -10.15 -14.64 16.61
N ASN A 27 -9.26 -14.49 15.63
CA ASN A 27 -9.37 -15.15 14.31
C ASN A 27 -10.74 -14.99 13.65
N TRP A 28 -11.24 -13.75 13.57
CA TRP A 28 -12.55 -13.37 13.05
C TRP A 28 -13.77 -13.91 13.81
N SER A 29 -13.59 -14.53 14.98
CA SER A 29 -14.68 -15.00 15.85
C SER A 29 -15.22 -13.86 16.73
N PRO A 30 -16.52 -13.52 16.65
CA PRO A 30 -17.13 -12.51 17.53
C PRO A 30 -16.98 -12.84 19.02
N LEU A 31 -17.05 -14.13 19.38
CA LEU A 31 -16.89 -14.62 20.76
C LEU A 31 -15.49 -14.39 21.33
N GLN A 32 -14.47 -14.36 20.47
CA GLN A 32 -13.07 -14.16 20.87
C GLN A 32 -12.58 -12.74 20.58
N ALA A 33 -13.45 -11.89 20.05
CA ALA A 33 -13.13 -10.51 19.74
C ALA A 33 -12.81 -9.70 20.99
N ARG A 34 -12.07 -8.61 20.80
CA ARG A 34 -11.72 -7.71 21.90
C ARG A 34 -12.73 -6.57 21.99
N ARG A 35 -13.39 -6.44 23.13
CA ARG A 35 -14.25 -5.29 23.42
C ARG A 35 -13.41 -4.04 23.62
N MET A 36 -13.80 -2.95 22.96
CA MET A 36 -13.21 -1.62 23.17
C MET A 36 -13.75 -0.99 24.45
N LYS A 37 -12.93 -0.18 25.11
CA LYS A 37 -13.33 0.63 26.27
C LYS A 37 -14.07 1.88 25.79
N TRP A 38 -15.28 2.10 26.29
CA TRP A 38 -15.98 3.37 26.11
C TRP A 38 -15.34 4.46 26.98
N ASN A 39 -15.25 5.67 26.43
CA ASN A 39 -14.83 6.88 27.13
C ASN A 39 -15.79 8.03 26.76
N GLN A 40 -15.75 9.11 27.55
CA GLN A 40 -16.57 10.29 27.35
C GLN A 40 -16.49 10.82 25.90
N GLY A 41 -17.64 11.27 25.37
CA GLY A 41 -17.74 11.77 23.99
C GLY A 41 -17.83 10.67 22.93
N HIS A 42 -18.30 9.47 23.30
CA HIS A 42 -18.43 8.31 22.40
C HIS A 42 -17.11 7.88 21.77
N LEU A 43 -16.02 8.06 22.51
CA LEU A 43 -14.68 7.64 22.11
C LEU A 43 -14.39 6.22 22.62
N TRP A 44 -14.19 5.31 21.69
CA TRP A 44 -13.84 3.92 21.97
C TRP A 44 -12.34 3.73 21.83
N THR A 45 -11.71 3.11 22.83
CA THR A 45 -10.27 2.88 22.82
C THR A 45 -9.90 1.44 23.16
N ILE A 46 -8.80 0.96 22.59
CA ILE A 46 -8.18 -0.32 22.97
C ILE A 46 -6.70 -0.29 22.62
N ASP A 47 -5.88 -0.87 23.50
CA ASP A 47 -4.46 -1.06 23.24
C ASP A 47 -4.19 -2.50 22.82
N ILE A 48 -3.53 -2.67 21.68
CA ILE A 48 -3.24 -3.97 21.06
C ILE A 48 -1.72 -4.14 20.94
N PRO A 49 -1.15 -5.34 21.15
CA PRO A 49 0.26 -5.60 20.88
C PRO A 49 0.68 -5.19 19.47
N ILE A 50 1.92 -4.70 19.33
CA ILE A 50 2.43 -4.29 18.01
C ILE A 50 2.65 -5.54 17.16
N HIS A 51 1.80 -5.73 16.16
CA HIS A 51 1.90 -6.82 15.20
C HIS A 51 1.33 -6.39 13.84
N ASN A 52 1.52 -7.20 12.80
CA ASN A 52 0.84 -7.00 11.53
C ASN A 52 -0.39 -7.91 11.47
N PHE A 53 -1.57 -7.33 11.25
CA PHE A 53 -2.82 -8.10 11.24
C PHE A 53 -3.88 -7.34 10.44
N GLN A 54 -4.83 -8.08 9.89
CA GLN A 54 -6.11 -7.54 9.47
C GLN A 54 -7.04 -7.41 10.65
N TYR A 55 -7.92 -6.40 10.61
CA TYR A 55 -8.93 -6.21 11.62
C TYR A 55 -10.16 -5.52 11.05
N LYS A 56 -11.25 -5.63 11.80
CA LYS A 56 -12.51 -4.98 11.51
C LYS A 56 -13.28 -4.77 12.81
N TYR A 57 -14.09 -3.72 12.84
CA TYR A 57 -14.95 -3.42 13.98
C TYR A 57 -16.35 -4.00 13.78
N PHE A 58 -17.00 -4.36 14.88
CA PHE A 58 -18.42 -4.67 14.91
C PHE A 58 -19.09 -4.12 16.17
N VAL A 59 -20.40 -3.86 16.09
CA VAL A 59 -21.24 -3.51 17.23
C VAL A 59 -21.98 -4.76 17.68
N SER A 60 -22.04 -5.01 18.98
CA SER A 60 -22.91 -6.04 19.55
C SER A 60 -23.35 -5.63 20.96
N SER A 61 -24.34 -6.34 21.50
CA SER A 61 -24.72 -6.24 22.91
C SER A 61 -23.51 -6.46 23.81
N PHE A 62 -23.36 -5.62 24.84
CA PHE A 62 -22.26 -5.67 25.80
C PHE A 62 -22.16 -7.03 26.51
N ASN A 63 -23.30 -7.67 26.75
CA ASN A 63 -23.43 -8.94 27.46
C ASN A 63 -23.44 -10.16 26.52
N ASP A 64 -23.70 -9.96 25.23
CA ASP A 64 -23.77 -11.04 24.24
C ASP A 64 -23.13 -10.61 22.90
N PRO A 65 -21.85 -10.95 22.66
CA PRO A 65 -21.15 -10.57 21.43
C PRO A 65 -21.45 -11.51 20.23
N ASN A 66 -22.39 -12.46 20.35
CA ASN A 66 -22.61 -13.50 19.33
C ASN A 66 -23.15 -12.99 17.99
N SER A 67 -23.95 -11.92 18.01
CA SER A 67 -24.66 -11.42 16.83
C SER A 67 -24.32 -9.95 16.56
N GLY A 68 -23.11 -9.71 16.08
CA GLY A 68 -22.59 -8.37 15.85
C GLY A 68 -22.80 -7.83 14.42
N GLU A 69 -23.12 -6.55 14.32
CA GLU A 69 -23.12 -5.80 13.05
C GLU A 69 -21.71 -5.31 12.73
N TRP A 70 -21.10 -5.88 11.69
CA TRP A 70 -19.78 -5.44 11.24
C TRP A 70 -19.85 -4.13 10.47
N GLU A 71 -18.78 -3.32 10.57
CA GLU A 71 -18.65 -2.15 9.72
C GLU A 71 -18.65 -2.55 8.22
N PHE A 72 -18.99 -1.61 7.34
CA PHE A 72 -18.95 -1.84 5.91
C PHE A 72 -17.53 -1.73 5.34
N GLY A 73 -17.36 -2.27 4.12
CA GLY A 73 -16.12 -2.18 3.36
C GLY A 73 -15.08 -3.26 3.72
N PRO A 74 -13.90 -3.21 3.07
CA PRO A 74 -12.86 -4.21 3.19
C PRO A 74 -12.24 -4.24 4.59
N ASN A 75 -11.62 -5.35 4.95
CA ASN A 75 -10.86 -5.45 6.19
C ASN A 75 -9.78 -4.36 6.25
N ARG A 76 -9.59 -3.78 7.43
CA ARG A 76 -8.52 -2.83 7.69
C ARG A 76 -7.22 -3.59 7.87
N LEU A 77 -6.09 -2.94 7.63
CA LEU A 77 -4.80 -3.58 7.77
C LEU A 77 -3.85 -2.75 8.62
N MET A 78 -3.36 -3.38 9.68
CA MET A 78 -2.34 -2.82 10.54
C MET A 78 -0.96 -3.32 10.11
N ARG A 79 0.00 -2.39 10.04
CA ARG A 79 1.40 -2.72 9.79
C ARG A 79 2.29 -2.09 10.86
N THR A 80 3.36 -2.79 11.26
CA THR A 80 4.27 -2.40 12.35
C THR A 80 5.02 -1.08 12.16
N THR A 81 4.86 -0.42 11.00
CA THR A 81 5.40 0.91 10.71
C THR A 81 4.45 2.07 11.05
N GLU A 82 3.26 1.76 11.57
CA GLU A 82 2.24 2.74 11.94
C GLU A 82 2.56 3.43 13.27
N PRO A 83 2.07 4.67 13.47
CA PRO A 83 2.19 5.35 14.75
C PRO A 83 1.55 4.50 15.86
N SER A 84 2.04 4.69 17.08
CA SER A 84 1.46 4.06 18.27
C SER A 84 -0.01 4.45 18.49
N ARG A 85 -0.52 5.50 17.84
CA ARG A 85 -1.93 5.94 17.92
C ARG A 85 -2.60 5.82 16.56
N ILE A 86 -3.70 5.08 16.50
CA ILE A 86 -4.48 4.82 15.30
C ILE A 86 -5.89 5.34 15.49
N VAL A 87 -6.27 6.31 14.66
CA VAL A 87 -7.61 6.91 14.68
C VAL A 87 -8.35 6.46 13.44
N ASP A 88 -9.46 5.77 13.66
CA ASP A 88 -10.34 5.25 12.64
C ASP A 88 -11.74 5.84 12.75
N VAL A 89 -12.50 5.73 11.66
CA VAL A 89 -13.87 6.22 11.53
C VAL A 89 -14.72 5.10 10.99
N TRP A 90 -15.85 4.83 11.65
CA TRP A 90 -16.77 3.75 11.30
C TRP A 90 -17.22 3.88 9.85
N ASN A 91 -17.27 2.77 9.10
CA ASN A 91 -17.65 2.73 7.68
C ASN A 91 -16.81 3.62 6.75
N HIS A 92 -15.65 4.09 7.19
CA HIS A 92 -14.76 4.86 6.33
C HIS A 92 -13.43 4.15 6.11
N ARG A 93 -12.86 4.36 4.92
CA ARG A 93 -11.53 3.86 4.56
C ARG A 93 -10.63 4.99 4.09
N LYS A 94 -9.40 4.95 4.57
CA LYS A 94 -8.35 5.88 4.13
C LYS A 94 -7.93 5.47 2.73
N VAL A 95 -8.11 6.36 1.76
CA VAL A 95 -7.69 6.12 0.38
C VAL A 95 -6.59 7.10 0.02
N MET A 96 -5.54 6.62 -0.63
CA MET A 96 -4.46 7.45 -1.14
C MET A 96 -4.35 7.28 -2.65
N PHE A 97 -4.73 8.33 -3.35
CA PHE A 97 -4.47 8.48 -4.77
C PHE A 97 -3.04 8.98 -4.95
N GLN A 98 -2.23 8.28 -5.72
CA GLN A 98 -0.85 8.69 -5.97
C GLN A 98 -0.40 8.44 -7.41
N CYS A 99 0.52 9.27 -7.88
CA CYS A 99 1.19 9.10 -9.15
C CYS A 99 2.65 9.58 -9.07
N TYR A 100 3.52 8.97 -9.87
CA TYR A 100 4.90 9.40 -10.00
C TYR A 100 4.99 10.71 -10.80
N ASN A 101 5.75 11.68 -10.31
CA ASN A 101 5.90 13.02 -10.85
C ASN A 101 7.27 13.62 -10.49
N PRO A 102 8.38 13.11 -11.06
CA PRO A 102 9.74 13.56 -10.76
C PRO A 102 10.02 14.96 -11.30
N ARG A 103 9.30 15.37 -12.34
CA ARG A 103 9.40 16.71 -12.94
C ARG A 103 8.59 17.75 -12.17
N GLN A 104 7.94 17.36 -11.07
CA GLN A 104 7.20 18.25 -10.18
C GLN A 104 6.17 19.12 -10.91
N TYR A 105 5.51 18.57 -11.93
CA TYR A 105 4.42 19.27 -12.60
C TYR A 105 3.29 19.56 -11.60
N PRO A 106 2.56 20.68 -11.76
CA PRO A 106 1.34 20.89 -10.98
C PRO A 106 0.32 19.79 -11.30
N MET A 107 0.01 18.97 -10.29
CA MET A 107 -0.89 17.83 -10.40
C MET A 107 -2.23 18.10 -9.74
N PHE A 108 -3.28 17.57 -10.37
CA PHE A 108 -4.64 17.63 -9.86
C PHE A 108 -5.32 16.28 -10.03
N ILE A 109 -6.34 16.04 -9.24
CA ILE A 109 -7.23 14.89 -9.35
C ILE A 109 -8.68 15.36 -9.34
N SER A 110 -9.53 14.75 -10.14
CA SER A 110 -10.97 14.87 -10.05
C SER A 110 -11.58 13.49 -9.82
N GLY A 111 -12.80 13.44 -9.29
CA GLY A 111 -13.50 12.17 -9.12
C GLY A 111 -14.86 12.32 -8.44
N SER A 112 -15.59 11.21 -8.35
CA SER A 112 -16.98 11.16 -7.88
C SER A 112 -17.13 11.48 -6.38
N SER A 113 -16.14 11.13 -5.57
CA SER A 113 -16.17 11.42 -4.12
C SER A 113 -16.06 12.92 -3.84
N LEU A 114 -16.66 13.36 -2.73
CA LEU A 114 -16.72 14.77 -2.31
C LEU A 114 -15.33 15.42 -2.24
N ASP A 115 -14.37 14.72 -1.63
CA ASP A 115 -12.98 15.18 -1.47
C ASP A 115 -12.22 15.31 -2.80
N LEU A 116 -12.73 14.69 -3.86
CA LEU A 116 -12.20 14.75 -5.22
C LEU A 116 -12.99 15.71 -6.12
N GLY A 117 -13.98 16.42 -5.57
CA GLY A 117 -14.69 17.49 -6.26
C GLY A 117 -15.94 17.06 -7.02
N GLN A 118 -16.47 15.85 -6.80
CA GLN A 118 -17.73 15.35 -7.37
C GLN A 118 -17.81 15.52 -8.89
N ASN A 119 -16.72 15.25 -9.60
CA ASN A 119 -16.56 15.44 -11.05
C ASN A 119 -16.75 16.88 -11.56
N ALA A 120 -17.01 17.86 -10.70
CA ALA A 120 -17.25 19.26 -11.07
C ALA A 120 -15.98 20.11 -11.01
N LYS A 121 -14.99 19.71 -10.20
CA LYS A 121 -13.74 20.46 -10.04
C LYS A 121 -12.52 19.55 -9.93
N ARG A 122 -11.38 20.12 -10.28
CA ARG A 122 -10.06 19.52 -10.06
C ARG A 122 -9.54 19.94 -8.70
N VAL A 123 -9.05 18.98 -7.94
CA VAL A 123 -8.49 19.15 -6.60
C VAL A 123 -6.97 19.01 -6.69
N THR A 124 -6.24 19.97 -6.16
CA THR A 124 -4.78 19.96 -6.17
C THR A 124 -4.22 18.78 -5.38
N MET A 125 -3.19 18.13 -5.94
CA MET A 125 -2.45 17.07 -5.27
C MET A 125 -1.22 17.64 -4.56
N LYS A 126 -0.86 17.04 -3.41
CA LYS A 126 0.36 17.41 -2.68
C LYS A 126 1.57 16.76 -3.36
N GLN A 127 2.70 17.46 -3.38
CA GLN A 127 3.98 16.92 -3.85
C GLN A 127 4.85 16.49 -2.66
N LYS A 128 5.50 15.34 -2.77
CA LYS A 128 6.59 14.94 -1.86
C LYS A 128 7.65 14.14 -2.61
N GLN A 129 8.79 14.78 -2.86
CA GLN A 129 9.87 14.27 -3.74
C GLN A 129 9.28 14.00 -5.13
N ASP A 130 9.44 12.80 -5.69
CA ASP A 130 8.96 12.44 -7.03
C ASP A 130 7.52 11.89 -7.06
N ILE A 131 6.72 12.13 -6.02
CA ILE A 131 5.34 11.60 -5.94
C ILE A 131 4.37 12.75 -5.70
N SER A 132 3.32 12.79 -6.51
CA SER A 132 2.11 13.56 -6.22
C SER A 132 1.06 12.65 -5.62
N TYR A 133 0.37 13.13 -4.59
CA TYR A 133 -0.64 12.33 -3.90
C TYR A 133 -1.79 13.18 -3.35
N LYS A 134 -2.96 12.55 -3.23
CA LYS A 134 -4.14 13.06 -2.55
C LYS A 134 -4.65 11.97 -1.62
N LYS A 135 -4.79 12.31 -0.35
CA LYS A 135 -5.40 11.43 0.67
C LYS A 135 -6.83 11.88 0.87
N ILE A 136 -7.73 10.92 1.01
CA ILE A 136 -9.13 11.15 1.35
C ILE A 136 -9.57 10.12 2.40
N LEU A 137 -10.70 10.39 3.03
CA LEU A 137 -11.40 9.45 3.88
C LEU A 137 -12.74 9.15 3.21
N ALA A 138 -12.85 8.00 2.55
CA ALA A 138 -14.03 7.64 1.76
C ALA A 138 -15.07 6.94 2.65
N ASN A 139 -16.34 7.33 2.54
CA ASN A 139 -17.46 6.64 3.15
C ASN A 139 -17.83 5.44 2.27
N VAL A 140 -17.56 4.22 2.71
CA VAL A 140 -17.70 3.03 1.85
C VAL A 140 -19.16 2.65 1.55
N ILE A 141 -20.13 3.25 2.23
CA ILE A 141 -21.56 3.06 1.94
C ILE A 141 -21.96 3.92 0.75
N GLU A 142 -21.51 5.17 0.72
CA GLU A 142 -21.82 6.15 -0.32
C GLU A 142 -20.87 6.00 -1.53
N ASP A 143 -19.57 5.89 -1.26
CA ASP A 143 -18.48 5.77 -2.22
C ASP A 143 -18.12 4.30 -2.51
N LYS A 144 -19.11 3.40 -2.65
CA LYS A 144 -18.85 1.96 -2.98
C LYS A 144 -17.94 1.81 -4.19
N VAL A 145 -18.07 2.71 -5.16
CA VAL A 145 -17.21 2.84 -6.32
C VAL A 145 -16.80 4.30 -6.46
N ILE A 146 -15.51 4.55 -6.55
CA ILE A 146 -14.95 5.88 -6.83
C ILE A 146 -14.45 5.90 -8.26
N HIS A 147 -15.05 6.75 -9.09
CA HIS A 147 -14.49 7.09 -10.40
C HIS A 147 -13.57 8.28 -10.25
N TYR A 148 -12.37 8.23 -10.83
CA TYR A 148 -11.37 9.27 -10.67
C TYR A 148 -10.51 9.46 -11.91
N GLN A 149 -9.90 10.64 -12.03
CA GLN A 149 -9.06 11.04 -13.15
C GLN A 149 -7.92 11.94 -12.68
N PHE A 150 -6.70 11.68 -13.14
CA PHE A 150 -5.52 12.51 -12.86
C PHE A 150 -5.32 13.55 -13.95
N HIS A 151 -4.80 14.71 -13.58
CA HIS A 151 -4.49 15.81 -14.49
C HIS A 151 -3.11 16.41 -14.19
N ALA A 152 -2.33 16.67 -15.23
CA ALA A 152 -1.05 17.37 -15.13
C ALA A 152 -1.07 18.66 -15.96
N LYS A 153 -0.66 19.77 -15.35
CA LYS A 153 -0.43 21.02 -16.07
C LYS A 153 0.95 21.01 -16.72
N THR A 154 1.03 20.42 -17.90
CA THR A 154 2.21 20.47 -18.79
C THR A 154 1.96 21.43 -19.96
N LYS A 155 2.95 21.61 -20.86
CA LYS A 155 2.78 22.44 -22.07
C LYS A 155 1.58 22.04 -22.94
N LYS A 156 1.19 20.76 -22.96
CA LYS A 156 0.05 20.26 -23.74
C LYS A 156 -1.20 20.00 -22.90
N HIS A 157 -1.11 20.15 -21.58
CA HIS A 157 -2.03 19.56 -20.60
C HIS A 157 -2.16 18.04 -20.76
N TYR A 158 -2.35 17.33 -19.65
CA TYR A 158 -2.59 15.89 -19.68
C TYR A 158 -3.74 15.55 -18.74
N SER A 159 -4.60 14.64 -19.16
CA SER A 159 -5.59 13.98 -18.31
C SER A 159 -5.55 12.48 -18.60
N SER A 160 -5.60 11.64 -17.56
CA SER A 160 -5.70 10.19 -17.72
C SER A 160 -7.05 9.78 -18.30
N SER A 161 -7.25 8.50 -18.63
CA SER A 161 -8.61 7.95 -18.73
C SER A 161 -9.32 8.05 -17.37
N ILE A 162 -10.65 7.89 -17.38
CA ILE A 162 -11.41 7.69 -16.13
C ILE A 162 -11.07 6.30 -15.60
N LEU A 163 -10.85 6.22 -14.30
CA LEU A 163 -10.41 5.04 -13.58
C LEU A 163 -11.41 4.72 -12.49
N THR A 164 -11.41 3.48 -12.03
CA THR A 164 -12.41 2.98 -11.09
C THR A 164 -11.74 2.30 -9.91
N LEU A 165 -12.10 2.70 -8.69
CA LEU A 165 -11.72 2.07 -7.43
C LEU A 165 -12.96 1.50 -6.76
N HIS A 166 -12.95 0.19 -6.51
CA HIS A 166 -14.02 -0.49 -5.77
C HIS A 166 -13.69 -0.52 -4.28
N LEU A 167 -14.64 -0.11 -3.44
CA LEU A 167 -14.55 -0.13 -1.98
C LEU A 167 -15.54 -1.13 -1.35
N ASP A 168 -16.29 -1.89 -2.15
CA ASP A 168 -17.19 -2.94 -1.69
C ASP A 168 -16.50 -4.32 -1.62
N THR A 169 -16.94 -5.15 -0.68
CA THR A 169 -16.43 -6.52 -0.47
C THR A 169 -17.16 -7.58 -1.28
N THR A 170 -18.25 -7.20 -1.95
CA THR A 170 -19.17 -8.11 -2.67
C THR A 170 -18.62 -8.60 -4.01
N ILE A 171 -17.55 -7.98 -4.53
CA ILE A 171 -16.81 -8.45 -5.70
C ILE A 171 -15.70 -9.38 -5.21
N SER A 172 -16.03 -10.67 -5.18
CA SER A 172 -15.27 -11.82 -4.65
C SER A 172 -13.99 -12.19 -5.41
N GLN A 173 -13.24 -11.22 -5.95
CA GLN A 173 -11.93 -11.45 -6.60
C GLN A 173 -10.93 -10.31 -6.42
N ASN A 174 -11.03 -9.52 -5.33
CA ASN A 174 -10.01 -8.50 -5.06
C ASN A 174 -8.73 -9.09 -4.44
N HIS A 175 -7.99 -9.87 -5.24
CA HIS A 175 -6.55 -10.08 -5.07
C HIS A 175 -5.75 -8.75 -5.06
N ASN A 176 -6.40 -7.62 -5.39
CA ASN A 176 -5.83 -6.28 -5.46
C ASN A 176 -5.82 -5.49 -4.13
N LEU A 177 -6.31 -6.04 -3.01
CA LEU A 177 -6.17 -5.40 -1.69
C LEU A 177 -4.75 -5.56 -1.08
N ASP A 178 -3.80 -6.09 -1.85
CA ASP A 178 -2.38 -6.22 -1.45
C ASP A 178 -1.60 -4.88 -1.44
N PHE A 179 -2.22 -3.77 -1.83
CA PHE A 179 -1.57 -2.45 -1.86
C PHE A 179 -1.97 -1.57 -0.69
N SER A 180 -1.73 -2.06 0.53
CA SER A 180 -1.85 -1.25 1.73
C SER A 180 -0.52 -0.56 2.07
N TYR A 181 -0.42 0.76 1.93
CA TYR A 181 0.65 1.52 2.57
C TYR A 181 0.06 2.24 3.77
N LYS A 182 0.53 1.90 4.97
CA LYS A 182 0.13 2.60 6.20
C LYS A 182 -1.37 2.68 6.46
N ASN A 183 -2.07 1.54 6.31
CA ASN A 183 -3.54 1.42 6.38
C ASN A 183 -4.32 2.25 5.34
N TYR A 184 -3.68 2.71 4.26
CA TYR A 184 -4.39 3.30 3.11
C TYR A 184 -4.63 2.26 2.03
N ILE A 185 -5.81 2.29 1.44
CA ILE A 185 -6.08 1.69 0.13
C ILE A 185 -5.41 2.56 -0.92
N LEU A 186 -4.51 1.99 -1.71
CA LEU A 186 -3.81 2.73 -2.76
C LEU A 186 -4.59 2.72 -4.06
N ALA A 187 -4.80 3.91 -4.63
CA ALA A 187 -5.29 4.09 -5.98
C ALA A 187 -4.21 4.80 -6.80
N PHE A 188 -3.94 4.31 -8.00
CA PHE A 188 -2.91 4.86 -8.88
C PHE A 188 -3.51 5.25 -10.22
N CYS A 189 -2.74 6.00 -11.01
CA CYS A 189 -3.05 6.31 -12.40
C CYS A 189 -2.42 5.23 -13.29
N PRO A 190 -3.20 4.32 -13.90
CA PRO A 190 -2.76 3.53 -15.05
C PRO A 190 -2.36 4.48 -16.19
N GLY A 191 -1.47 4.01 -17.04
CA GLY A 191 -0.83 4.77 -18.11
C GLY A 191 0.42 5.54 -17.68
N MET A 192 0.79 5.55 -16.40
CA MET A 192 2.17 5.91 -16.01
C MET A 192 3.17 4.83 -16.47
N GLU A 193 2.71 3.59 -16.66
CA GLU A 193 3.42 2.54 -17.40
C GLU A 193 3.62 2.86 -18.90
N LYS A 194 2.84 3.81 -19.47
CA LYS A 194 2.98 4.27 -20.87
C LYS A 194 3.78 5.56 -21.02
N ILE A 195 3.99 6.32 -19.95
CA ILE A 195 4.97 7.43 -19.92
C ILE A 195 6.35 6.76 -19.82
N LYS A 196 6.78 6.14 -20.94
CA LYS A 196 7.92 5.24 -21.12
C LYS A 196 8.33 4.52 -19.84
N ARG A 197 7.96 3.23 -19.70
CA ARG A 197 8.57 2.22 -18.81
C ARG A 197 10.06 2.52 -18.62
N SER A 198 10.35 3.40 -17.67
CA SER A 198 11.66 4.05 -17.61
C SER A 198 12.42 3.17 -16.67
N ILE A 199 13.18 2.28 -17.28
CA ILE A 199 14.35 1.72 -16.65
C ILE A 199 15.19 2.93 -16.25
N TYR A 200 15.20 3.26 -14.97
CA TYR A 200 16.03 4.32 -14.43
C TYR A 200 17.38 3.71 -14.10
N GLN A 201 18.40 4.09 -14.85
CA GLN A 201 19.76 3.77 -14.48
C GLN A 201 20.15 4.63 -13.27
N LEU A 202 20.34 3.97 -12.12
CA LEU A 202 20.78 4.63 -10.89
C LEU A 202 22.30 4.85 -10.92
N ASP A 203 23.03 3.87 -11.47
CA ASP A 203 24.46 3.92 -11.77
C ASP A 203 24.84 2.88 -12.84
N ASN A 204 26.14 2.61 -13.01
CA ASN A 204 26.65 1.63 -13.98
C ASN A 204 26.21 0.18 -13.71
N HIS A 205 25.71 -0.14 -12.52
CA HIS A 205 25.41 -1.51 -12.08
C HIS A 205 23.94 -1.75 -11.78
N ILE A 206 23.15 -0.70 -11.58
CA ILE A 206 21.79 -0.82 -11.07
C ILE A 206 20.83 0.00 -11.91
N CYS A 207 19.83 -0.71 -12.42
CA CYS A 207 18.65 -0.13 -13.01
C CYS A 207 17.44 -0.40 -12.11
N TYR A 208 16.47 0.50 -12.14
CA TYR A 208 15.25 0.39 -11.35
C TYR A 208 14.00 0.61 -12.23
N GLY A 209 12.95 -0.13 -11.94
CA GLY A 209 11.64 0.07 -12.55
C GLY A 209 10.53 -0.76 -11.90
N TYR A 210 9.49 -1.07 -12.67
CA TYR A 210 8.33 -1.82 -12.22
C TYR A 210 8.51 -3.33 -12.38
N VAL A 211 7.72 -4.11 -11.63
CA VAL A 211 7.72 -5.57 -11.76
C VAL A 211 7.27 -5.91 -13.19
N PRO A 212 8.05 -6.67 -13.97
CA PRO A 212 7.65 -7.04 -15.32
C PRO A 212 6.45 -7.99 -15.26
N CYS A 213 5.36 -7.64 -15.94
CA CYS A 213 4.09 -8.39 -15.86
C CYS A 213 3.73 -9.09 -17.17
N ASP A 214 4.27 -8.63 -18.30
CA ASP A 214 3.95 -9.13 -19.64
C ASP A 214 5.20 -9.40 -20.50
N GLN A 215 5.04 -10.12 -21.61
CA GLN A 215 6.14 -10.44 -22.52
C GLN A 215 6.84 -9.20 -23.08
N ASN A 216 6.14 -8.07 -23.23
CA ASN A 216 6.74 -6.83 -23.72
C ASN A 216 7.69 -6.22 -22.67
N ASP A 217 7.39 -6.33 -21.37
CA ASP A 217 8.30 -5.93 -20.30
C ASP A 217 9.60 -6.71 -20.36
N PHE A 218 9.50 -8.03 -20.47
CA PHE A 218 10.68 -8.88 -20.60
C PHE A 218 11.48 -8.56 -21.87
N ASN A 219 10.80 -8.28 -23.00
CA ASN A 219 11.49 -7.86 -24.23
C ASN A 219 12.24 -6.52 -24.03
N LEU A 220 11.65 -5.54 -23.34
CA LEU A 220 12.32 -4.26 -23.06
C LEU A 220 13.55 -4.44 -22.16
N LEU A 221 13.45 -5.28 -21.13
CA LEU A 221 14.57 -5.59 -20.25
C LEU A 221 15.68 -6.33 -21.02
N ARG A 222 15.32 -7.25 -21.91
CA ARG A 222 16.28 -7.88 -22.83
C ARG A 222 17.02 -6.87 -23.66
N ASP A 223 16.29 -5.98 -24.33
CA ASP A 223 16.87 -5.04 -25.28
C ASP A 223 17.76 -4.01 -24.55
N ALA A 224 17.51 -3.76 -23.26
CA ALA A 224 18.36 -2.97 -22.37
C ALA A 224 19.49 -3.78 -21.68
N ASN A 225 19.68 -5.05 -22.04
CA ASN A 225 20.64 -5.99 -21.44
C ASN A 225 20.47 -6.21 -19.92
N LEU A 226 19.25 -6.11 -19.41
CA LEU A 226 18.91 -6.30 -18.01
C LEU A 226 18.42 -7.72 -17.76
N ARG A 227 19.36 -8.65 -17.60
CA ARG A 227 19.08 -10.09 -17.46
C ARG A 227 18.81 -10.53 -16.03
N THR A 228 19.15 -9.71 -15.05
CA THR A 228 19.04 -10.07 -13.64
C THR A 228 17.99 -9.20 -12.99
N ILE A 229 16.85 -9.79 -12.64
CA ILE A 229 15.70 -9.08 -12.06
C ILE A 229 15.67 -9.38 -10.57
N ILE A 230 15.54 -8.35 -9.75
CA ILE A 230 15.33 -8.44 -8.31
C ILE A 230 13.97 -7.83 -8.03
N GLU A 231 12.96 -8.69 -7.89
CA GLU A 231 11.65 -8.30 -7.42
C GLU A 231 11.62 -8.27 -5.91
N PHE A 232 11.11 -7.16 -5.42
CA PHE A 232 11.00 -6.86 -4.02
C PHE A 232 9.54 -7.04 -3.59
N SER A 233 9.23 -8.21 -3.01
CA SER A 233 7.86 -8.61 -2.61
C SER A 233 7.58 -8.32 -1.13
N ASN A 234 6.32 -8.01 -0.83
CA ASN A 234 5.82 -7.80 0.54
C ASN A 234 4.71 -8.80 0.93
N GLN A 235 4.52 -9.83 0.12
CA GLN A 235 3.53 -10.89 0.38
C GLN A 235 4.01 -11.77 1.54
N ALA A 236 3.12 -12.06 2.50
CA ALA A 236 3.52 -12.73 3.75
C ALA A 236 3.99 -14.17 3.55
N GLU A 237 3.45 -14.84 2.53
CA GLU A 237 3.59 -16.29 2.32
C GLU A 237 4.66 -16.66 1.30
N GLN A 238 5.24 -15.68 0.60
CA GLN A 238 6.19 -15.95 -0.47
C GLN A 238 7.62 -15.99 0.09
N ALA A 239 8.24 -17.17 0.13
CA ALA A 239 9.65 -17.29 0.46
C ALA A 239 10.51 -16.53 -0.56
N SER A 240 11.64 -15.97 -0.12
CA SER A 240 12.63 -15.45 -1.07
C SER A 240 13.15 -16.61 -1.92
N HIS A 241 13.11 -16.46 -3.24
CA HIS A 241 13.50 -17.52 -4.16
C HIS A 241 14.17 -16.94 -5.39
N SER A 242 14.94 -17.77 -6.08
CA SER A 242 15.50 -17.45 -7.39
C SER A 242 15.05 -18.47 -8.40
N ILE A 243 14.50 -18.00 -9.52
CA ILE A 243 14.06 -18.82 -10.65
C ILE A 243 14.76 -18.31 -11.91
N LYS A 244 15.17 -19.23 -12.78
CA LYS A 244 15.50 -18.88 -14.16
C LYS A 244 14.22 -18.81 -14.97
N PHE A 245 13.92 -17.63 -15.50
CA PHE A 245 12.78 -17.42 -16.40
C PHE A 245 13.32 -17.16 -17.81
N GLY A 246 13.42 -18.23 -18.60
CA GLY A 246 14.11 -18.20 -19.89
C GLY A 246 15.57 -17.75 -19.73
N GLU A 247 15.90 -16.59 -20.30
CA GLU A 247 17.23 -15.96 -20.22
C GLU A 247 17.43 -15.04 -19.00
N PHE A 248 16.38 -14.83 -18.19
CA PHE A 248 16.43 -13.97 -17.01
C PHE A 248 16.76 -14.76 -15.73
N ASN A 249 17.63 -14.20 -14.89
CA ASN A 249 17.78 -14.61 -13.50
C ASN A 249 16.84 -13.77 -12.64
N TYR A 250 15.76 -14.37 -12.15
CA TYR A 250 14.71 -13.67 -11.42
C TYR A 250 14.80 -13.99 -9.92
N PHE A 251 15.06 -12.97 -9.10
CA PHE A 251 15.19 -13.06 -7.66
C PHE A 251 14.00 -12.37 -7.01
N THR A 252 13.19 -13.11 -6.27
CA THR A 252 12.15 -12.55 -5.42
C THR A 252 12.70 -12.43 -4.01
N LEU A 253 12.76 -11.21 -3.48
CA LEU A 253 13.21 -10.90 -2.14
C LEU A 253 12.03 -10.41 -1.31
N ASN A 254 11.64 -11.20 -0.29
CA ASN A 254 10.58 -10.82 0.63
C ASN A 254 11.12 -9.92 1.77
N PHE A 255 10.52 -8.74 1.98
CA PHE A 255 10.90 -7.84 3.09
C PHE A 255 10.31 -8.24 4.44
N ARG A 256 9.18 -8.94 4.45
CA ARG A 256 8.38 -9.10 5.67
C ARG A 256 8.97 -10.12 6.63
N SER A 257 9.67 -11.14 6.10
CA SER A 257 10.37 -12.15 6.90
C SER A 257 11.64 -11.63 7.61
N ASN A 258 12.12 -10.42 7.26
CA ASN A 258 13.37 -9.89 7.79
C ASN A 258 13.28 -8.44 8.33
N MET A 259 12.14 -7.98 8.85
CA MET A 259 12.06 -6.67 9.52
C MET A 259 12.72 -6.65 10.93
N LYS A 260 13.95 -7.18 11.06
CA LYS A 260 14.86 -6.90 12.19
C LYS A 260 15.91 -5.90 11.71
N GLY A 261 16.48 -5.09 12.60
CA GLY A 261 17.43 -4.01 12.28
C GLY A 261 18.64 -4.41 11.43
N THR A 262 18.89 -5.72 11.27
CA THR A 262 19.93 -6.35 10.47
C THR A 262 19.62 -6.51 8.98
N TYR A 263 18.42 -6.18 8.49
CA TYR A 263 18.09 -6.46 7.08
C TYR A 263 18.76 -5.51 6.08
N ILE A 264 18.82 -4.21 6.37
CA ILE A 264 19.57 -3.28 5.50
C ILE A 264 21.04 -3.70 5.45
N SER A 265 21.61 -4.14 6.58
CA SER A 265 22.98 -4.66 6.66
C SER A 265 23.17 -6.01 5.96
N ASN A 266 22.13 -6.82 5.80
CA ASN A 266 22.19 -8.10 5.07
C ASN A 266 21.90 -7.93 3.57
N LEU A 267 21.08 -6.94 3.22
CA LEU A 267 20.69 -6.64 1.84
C LEU A 267 21.86 -6.03 1.07
N SER A 268 22.63 -5.16 1.71
CA SER A 268 23.82 -4.52 1.11
C SER A 268 24.86 -5.53 0.60
N PRO A 269 25.32 -6.52 1.39
CA PRO A 269 26.19 -7.60 0.91
C PRO A 269 25.57 -8.45 -0.20
N LEU A 270 24.27 -8.74 -0.12
CA LEU A 270 23.58 -9.51 -1.16
C LEU A 270 23.55 -8.76 -2.49
N ILE A 271 23.19 -7.47 -2.47
CA ILE A 271 23.21 -6.61 -3.66
C ILE A 271 24.64 -6.53 -4.22
N LYS A 272 25.65 -6.33 -3.36
CA LYS A 272 27.06 -6.33 -3.78
C LYS A 272 27.44 -7.63 -4.47
N LEU A 273 27.09 -8.79 -3.88
CA LEU A 273 27.36 -10.10 -4.48
C LEU A 273 26.70 -10.26 -5.85
N LEU A 274 25.44 -9.82 -5.98
CA LEU A 274 24.70 -9.88 -7.24
C LEU A 274 25.30 -8.94 -8.29
N ILE A 275 25.74 -7.74 -7.90
CA ILE A 275 26.48 -6.82 -8.79
C ILE A 275 27.80 -7.45 -9.22
N THR A 276 28.59 -8.01 -8.30
CA THR A 276 29.86 -8.65 -8.63
C THR A 276 29.66 -9.82 -9.60
N LYS A 277 28.59 -10.59 -9.44
CA LYS A 277 28.31 -11.77 -10.26
C LYS A 277 27.69 -11.44 -11.62
N TYR A 278 26.79 -10.47 -11.67
CA TYR A 278 25.96 -10.20 -12.84
C TYR A 278 26.21 -8.84 -13.51
N HIS A 279 27.09 -8.01 -12.92
CA HIS A 279 27.47 -6.66 -13.34
C HIS A 279 26.33 -5.64 -13.33
N VAL A 280 25.20 -5.93 -13.99
CA VAL A 280 24.03 -5.05 -14.05
C VAL A 280 22.79 -5.79 -13.54
N ILE A 281 22.08 -5.18 -12.60
CA ILE A 281 20.85 -5.72 -12.00
C ILE A 281 19.69 -4.74 -12.18
N TYR A 282 18.50 -5.29 -12.44
CA TYR A 282 17.24 -4.57 -12.52
C TYR A 282 16.42 -4.82 -11.27
N ILE A 283 16.01 -3.76 -10.61
CA ILE A 283 15.32 -3.82 -9.32
C ILE A 283 13.90 -3.33 -9.52
N CYS A 284 12.93 -4.07 -8.97
CA CYS A 284 11.52 -3.76 -9.16
C CYS A 284 10.67 -4.05 -7.94
N ASN A 285 9.60 -3.28 -7.74
CA ASN A 285 8.64 -3.46 -6.65
C ASN A 285 7.29 -2.84 -7.04
N ASN A 286 6.20 -3.37 -6.49
CA ASN A 286 4.86 -2.78 -6.60
C ASN A 286 4.63 -1.56 -5.68
N SER A 287 5.59 -1.20 -4.81
CA SER A 287 5.51 -0.07 -3.89
C SER A 287 6.69 0.90 -4.00
N LEU A 288 6.41 2.12 -4.47
CA LEU A 288 7.36 3.25 -4.54
C LEU A 288 7.94 3.66 -3.17
N SER A 289 7.34 3.22 -2.06
CA SER A 289 7.86 3.49 -0.71
C SER A 289 9.06 2.62 -0.33
N HIS A 290 9.17 1.42 -0.89
CA HIS A 290 10.28 0.50 -0.67
C HIS A 290 11.48 0.86 -1.55
N LEU A 291 11.24 1.40 -2.75
CA LEU A 291 12.26 2.02 -3.60
C LEU A 291 13.12 3.02 -2.80
N ARG A 292 12.51 3.85 -1.96
CA ARG A 292 13.25 4.84 -1.15
C ARG A 292 14.17 4.21 -0.11
N LYS A 293 13.71 3.16 0.58
CA LYS A 293 14.54 2.43 1.56
C LYS A 293 15.72 1.75 0.86
N TYR A 294 15.50 1.25 -0.35
CA TYR A 294 16.55 0.70 -1.20
C TYR A 294 17.55 1.77 -1.63
N LEU A 295 17.09 2.91 -2.14
CA LEU A 295 17.97 4.00 -2.57
C LEU A 295 18.82 4.55 -1.41
N GLN A 296 18.28 4.60 -0.20
CA GLN A 296 19.04 4.93 1.01
C GLN A 296 20.09 3.87 1.35
N ALA A 297 19.77 2.58 1.24
CA ALA A 297 20.75 1.50 1.42
C ALA A 297 21.84 1.55 0.35
N TYR A 298 21.46 1.87 -0.88
CA TYR A 298 22.35 2.04 -2.03
C TYR A 298 23.29 3.25 -1.86
N GLN A 299 22.82 4.39 -1.37
CA GLN A 299 23.69 5.53 -1.03
C GLN A 299 24.77 5.20 0.02
N ASN A 300 24.51 4.20 0.87
CA ASN A 300 25.47 3.69 1.86
C ASN A 300 26.39 2.58 1.29
N LEU A 301 26.11 2.06 0.10
CA LEU A 301 27.01 1.19 -0.62
C LEU A 301 28.12 2.09 -1.20
N SER A 302 29.28 2.12 -0.55
CA SER A 302 30.52 2.66 -1.13
C SER A 302 30.96 1.80 -2.31
N ILE A 303 30.20 1.84 -3.41
CA ILE A 303 30.62 1.29 -4.69
C ILE A 303 31.41 2.42 -5.32
N SER A 304 32.73 2.23 -5.44
CA SER A 304 33.64 3.19 -6.04
C SER A 304 33.07 3.69 -7.36
N LYS A 305 33.04 5.01 -7.53
CA LYS A 305 32.75 5.69 -8.80
C LYS A 305 33.61 5.12 -9.93
#